data_AF-A0A5P9XMZ5-F1
#
_entry.id   AF-A0A5P9XMZ5-F1
#
_cell.length_a   1.000
_cell.length_b   1.000
_cell.length_c   1.000
_cell.angle_alpha   90.00
_cell.angle_beta   90.00
_cell.angle_gamma   90.00
#
_symmetry.space_group_name_H-M   'P 1'
#
loop_
_entity.id
_entity.type
_entity.pdbx_description
1 polymer ?
#
loop_
_entity_poly.entity_id
_entity_poly.type
_entity_poly.pdbx_seq_one_letter_code
_entity_poly.pdbx_strand_id
1 'polypeptide(L)'
;MHLYIQALAFVQGMTLRAVHEDCASRFLAEKAWEKGLRWRDGHRPALADTEWVEVNVRIPCDLADNLVEVSHRNGVGLPDVLYTMLYWYSWVLYPPLHEQERRKAQEER
;
A
#
# COMPACT_ATOMS: atom_id res chain seq x y z
N MET A 1 5.91 -5.95 -4.54
CA MET A 1 4.97 -5.85 -3.39
C MET A 1 3.69 -6.66 -3.58
N HIS A 2 3.05 -6.65 -4.75
CA HIS A 2 1.78 -7.36 -4.93
C HIS A 2 1.85 -8.87 -4.61
N LEU A 3 2.87 -9.59 -5.09
CA LEU A 3 3.07 -11.01 -4.75
C LEU A 3 3.20 -11.24 -3.23
N TYR A 4 3.84 -10.32 -2.52
CA TYR A 4 3.96 -10.39 -1.07
C TYR A 4 2.60 -10.16 -0.39
N ILE A 5 1.80 -9.22 -0.88
CA ILE A 5 0.43 -8.99 -0.37
C ILE A 5 -0.47 -10.21 -0.62
N GLN A 6 -0.31 -10.90 -1.76
CA GLN A 6 -0.99 -12.17 -2.00
C GLN A 6 -0.60 -13.26 -0.99
N ALA A 7 0.70 -13.40 -0.71
CA ALA A 7 1.19 -14.33 0.30
C ALA A 7 0.70 -13.94 1.70
N LEU A 8 0.68 -12.65 2.03
CA LEU A 8 0.16 -12.12 3.29
C LEU A 8 -1.32 -12.46 3.46
N ALA A 9 -2.13 -12.29 2.41
CA ALA A 9 -3.54 -12.68 2.43
C ALA A 9 -3.73 -14.16 2.74
N PHE A 10 -2.93 -15.03 2.10
CA PHE A 10 -2.95 -16.46 2.38
C PHE A 10 -2.60 -16.77 3.84
N VAL A 11 -1.52 -16.19 4.37
CA VAL A 11 -1.07 -16.40 5.76
C VAL A 11 -2.10 -15.89 6.77
N GLN A 12 -2.82 -14.80 6.45
CA GLN A 12 -3.86 -14.24 7.30
C GLN A 12 -5.22 -14.97 7.19
N GLY A 13 -5.34 -15.99 6.33
CA GLY A 13 -6.60 -16.68 6.08
C GLY A 13 -7.65 -15.79 5.38
N MET A 14 -7.20 -14.76 4.67
CA MET A 14 -8.04 -13.79 3.99
C MET A 14 -8.03 -13.99 2.48
N THR A 15 -9.13 -13.61 1.82
CA THR A 15 -9.10 -13.46 0.36
C THR A 15 -8.28 -12.24 -0.03
N LEU A 16 -7.73 -12.22 -1.25
CA LEU A 16 -7.00 -11.06 -1.75
C LEU A 16 -7.88 -9.79 -1.76
N ARG A 17 -9.18 -9.93 -2.03
CA ARG A 17 -10.14 -8.82 -1.92
C ARG A 17 -10.21 -8.30 -0.48
N ALA A 18 -10.38 -9.19 0.49
CA ALA A 18 -10.49 -8.82 1.90
C ALA A 18 -9.23 -8.12 2.41
N VAL A 19 -8.03 -8.55 1.99
CA VAL A 19 -6.78 -7.85 2.33
C VAL A 19 -6.70 -6.46 1.72
N HIS A 20 -7.13 -6.27 0.46
CA HIS A 20 -7.13 -4.93 -0.12
C HIS A 20 -8.12 -3.99 0.58
N GLU A 21 -9.27 -4.50 1.00
CA GLU A 21 -10.26 -3.76 1.77
C GLU A 21 -9.76 -3.40 3.18
N ASP A 22 -9.16 -4.34 3.90
CA ASP A 22 -8.51 -4.10 5.20
C ASP A 22 -7.36 -3.08 5.05
N CYS A 23 -6.53 -3.23 4.02
CA CYS A 23 -5.46 -2.30 3.70
C CYS A 23 -5.97 -0.87 3.47
N ALA A 24 -6.97 -0.69 2.60
CA ALA A 24 -7.54 0.63 2.30
C ALA A 24 -8.24 1.25 3.52
N SER A 25 -9.06 0.47 4.23
CA SER A 25 -9.78 0.95 5.41
C SER A 25 -8.84 1.41 6.52
N ARG A 26 -7.79 0.63 6.83
CA ARG A 26 -6.80 1.03 7.84
C ARG A 26 -5.96 2.21 7.40
N PHE A 27 -5.55 2.27 6.12
CA PHE A 27 -4.76 3.38 5.61
C PHE A 27 -5.53 4.71 5.75
N LEU A 28 -6.82 4.70 5.39
CA LEU A 28 -7.71 5.86 5.51
C LEU A 28 -8.01 6.21 6.98
N ALA A 29 -8.26 5.22 7.82
CA ALA A 29 -8.54 5.43 9.24
C ALA A 29 -7.33 5.97 10.01
N GLU A 30 -6.15 5.42 9.72
CA GLU A 30 -4.92 5.82 10.40
C GLU A 30 -4.36 7.15 9.86
N LYS A 31 -4.68 7.48 8.60
CA LYS A 31 -4.11 8.63 7.88
C LYS A 31 -2.58 8.61 7.93
N ALA A 32 -1.98 7.49 7.56
CA ALA A 32 -0.54 7.25 7.72
C ALA A 32 0.34 8.37 7.12
N TRP A 33 -0.12 9.03 6.07
CA TRP A 33 0.55 10.18 5.45
C TRP A 33 0.65 11.41 6.36
N GLU A 34 -0.33 11.64 7.24
CA GLU A 34 -0.28 12.73 8.23
C GLU A 34 0.75 12.45 9.35
N LYS A 35 1.20 11.20 9.48
CA LYS A 35 2.17 10.75 10.50
C LYS A 35 3.61 10.67 10.00
N GLY A 36 3.91 11.27 8.85
CA GLY A 36 5.26 11.32 8.28
C GLY A 36 5.58 10.20 7.29
N LEU A 37 4.60 9.37 6.91
CA LEU A 37 4.75 8.49 5.75
C LEU A 37 4.88 9.35 4.49
N ARG A 38 6.01 9.21 3.79
CA ARG A 38 6.23 9.90 2.52
C ARG A 38 5.45 9.21 1.40
N TRP A 39 4.85 10.02 0.54
CA TRP A 39 4.29 9.55 -0.72
C TRP A 39 5.39 8.91 -1.58
N ARG A 40 5.04 7.79 -2.20
CA ARG A 40 5.89 7.06 -3.13
C ARG A 40 5.37 7.24 -4.53
N ASP A 41 6.29 7.34 -5.48
CA ASP A 41 5.99 7.46 -6.89
C ASP A 41 5.32 6.18 -7.38
N GLY A 42 4.01 6.26 -7.60
CA GLY A 42 3.22 5.25 -8.25
C GLY A 42 3.19 5.53 -9.75
N HIS A 43 3.38 4.49 -10.55
CA HIS A 43 3.46 4.67 -11.99
C HIS A 43 2.11 4.34 -12.65
N ARG A 44 1.72 5.18 -13.63
CA ARG A 44 0.74 4.75 -14.65
C ARG A 44 1.56 4.16 -15.79
N PRO A 45 1.53 2.84 -16.01
CA PRO A 45 2.38 2.24 -17.03
C PRO A 45 2.05 2.82 -18.40
N ALA A 46 3.07 3.31 -19.11
CA ALA A 46 3.02 3.42 -20.56
C ALA A 46 3.06 2.00 -21.16
N LEU A 47 2.47 1.79 -22.33
CA LEU A 47 2.30 0.48 -23.01
C LEU A 47 3.59 -0.37 -23.21
N ALA A 48 4.78 0.16 -22.89
CA ALA A 48 6.07 -0.50 -23.09
C ALA A 48 6.98 -0.54 -21.84
N ASP A 49 6.48 -0.16 -20.66
CA ASP A 49 7.30 -0.20 -19.43
C ASP A 49 7.29 -1.60 -18.79
N THR A 50 8.42 -2.29 -18.85
CA THR A 50 8.60 -3.64 -18.29
C THR A 50 8.95 -3.66 -16.81
N GLU A 51 9.29 -2.51 -16.21
CA GLU A 51 9.67 -2.42 -14.80
C GLU A 51 8.45 -2.37 -13.88
N TRP A 52 7.31 -1.96 -14.43
CA TRP A 52 6.05 -1.83 -13.70
C TRP A 52 5.06 -2.93 -14.08
N VAL A 53 4.42 -3.48 -13.05
CA VAL A 53 3.31 -4.43 -13.21
C VAL A 53 2.03 -3.71 -12.85
N GLU A 54 1.07 -3.69 -13.79
CA GLU A 54 -0.27 -3.22 -13.51
C GLU A 54 -0.97 -4.18 -12.54
N VAL A 55 -1.53 -3.63 -11.46
CA VAL A 55 -2.26 -4.40 -10.46
C VAL A 55 -3.70 -3.90 -10.41
N ASN A 56 -4.62 -4.79 -10.76
CA ASN A 56 -6.04 -4.54 -10.69
C ASN A 56 -6.57 -4.90 -9.29
N VAL A 57 -7.08 -3.91 -8.57
CA VAL A 57 -7.58 -4.05 -7.19
C VAL A 57 -9.07 -3.78 -7.15
N ARG A 58 -9.81 -4.60 -6.39
CA ARG A 58 -11.24 -4.38 -6.10
C ARG A 58 -11.42 -4.05 -4.63
N ILE A 59 -12.00 -2.89 -4.36
CA ILE A 59 -12.39 -2.41 -3.02
C ILE A 59 -13.81 -1.83 -3.07
N PRO A 60 -14.52 -1.74 -1.92
CA PRO A 60 -15.78 -0.99 -1.81
C PRO A 60 -15.70 0.43 -2.36
N CYS A 61 -16.81 0.93 -2.92
CA CYS A 61 -16.86 2.22 -3.60
C CYS A 61 -16.58 3.40 -2.66
N ASP A 62 -17.09 3.35 -1.44
CA ASP A 62 -16.84 4.35 -0.40
C ASP A 62 -15.35 4.46 -0.05
N LEU A 63 -14.62 3.34 0.02
CA LEU A 63 -13.17 3.37 0.22
C LEU A 63 -12.45 3.95 -1.01
N ALA A 64 -12.90 3.60 -2.21
CA ALA A 64 -12.32 4.14 -3.45
C ALA A 64 -12.51 5.66 -3.55
N ASP A 65 -13.71 6.16 -3.28
CA ASP A 65 -14.03 7.59 -3.30
C ASP A 65 -13.18 8.36 -2.27
N ASN A 66 -13.01 7.80 -1.08
CA ASN A 66 -12.15 8.39 -0.05
C ASN A 66 -10.67 8.44 -0.47
N LEU A 67 -10.15 7.42 -1.16
CA LEU A 67 -8.78 7.44 -1.68
C LEU A 67 -8.59 8.48 -2.79
N VAL A 68 -9.61 8.69 -3.63
CA VAL A 68 -9.64 9.78 -4.62
C VAL A 68 -9.61 11.14 -3.92
N GLU A 69 -10.38 11.30 -2.84
CA GLU A 69 -10.38 12.55 -2.07
C GLU A 69 -9.02 12.80 -1.39
N VAL A 70 -8.35 11.75 -0.88
CA VAL A 70 -6.97 11.86 -0.37
C VAL A 70 -6.01 12.34 -1.45
N SER A 71 -6.12 11.79 -2.66
CA SER A 71 -5.33 12.24 -3.83
C SER A 71 -5.54 13.74 -4.09
N HIS A 72 -6.79 14.19 -4.17
CA HIS A 72 -7.11 15.60 -4.42
C HIS A 72 -6.62 16.54 -3.31
N ARG A 73 -6.88 16.21 -2.04
CA ARG A 73 -6.51 17.05 -0.90
C ARG A 73 -5.01 17.24 -0.75
N ASN A 74 -4.23 16.22 -1.08
CA ASN A 74 -2.78 16.25 -0.93
C ASN A 74 -2.06 16.72 -2.21
N GLY A 75 -2.78 16.90 -3.33
CA GLY A 75 -2.18 17.26 -4.61
C GLY A 75 -1.26 16.17 -5.17
N VAL A 76 -1.58 14.90 -4.91
CA VAL A 76 -0.77 13.73 -5.26
C VAL A 76 -1.57 12.84 -6.20
N GLY A 77 -0.91 12.16 -7.15
CA GLY A 77 -1.61 11.27 -8.09
C GLY A 77 -2.25 10.08 -7.37
N LEU A 78 -3.45 9.67 -7.79
CA LEU A 78 -4.08 8.46 -7.27
C LEU A 78 -3.17 7.20 -7.34
N PRO A 79 -2.38 6.97 -8.41
CA PRO A 79 -1.41 5.87 -8.43
C PRO A 79 -0.41 5.92 -7.29
N ASP A 80 0.10 7.11 -6.95
CA ASP A 80 1.04 7.32 -5.85
C ASP A 80 0.37 7.02 -4.51
N VAL A 81 -0.89 7.45 -4.32
CA VAL A 81 -1.68 7.14 -3.12
C VAL A 81 -1.85 5.64 -2.98
N LEU A 82 -2.27 4.95 -4.05
CA LEU A 82 -2.48 3.50 -4.05
C LEU A 82 -1.17 2.73 -3.81
N TYR A 83 -0.08 3.15 -4.47
CA TYR A 83 1.22 2.53 -4.29
C TYR A 83 1.76 2.74 -2.87
N THR A 84 1.61 3.95 -2.34
CA THR A 84 1.97 4.31 -0.95
C THR A 84 1.15 3.51 0.06
N MET A 85 -0.15 3.34 -0.17
CA MET A 85 -1.04 2.54 0.66
C MET A 85 -0.56 1.07 0.71
N LEU A 86 -0.32 0.45 -0.45
CA LEU A 86 0.17 -0.92 -0.52
C LEU A 86 1.56 -1.07 0.13
N TYR A 87 2.44 -0.09 -0.07
CA TYR A 87 3.74 -0.06 0.58
C TYR A 87 3.60 0.02 2.10
N TRP A 88 2.79 0.95 2.60
CA TRP A 88 2.58 1.12 4.03
C TRP A 88 2.06 -0.17 4.67
N TYR A 89 1.07 -0.81 4.04
CA TYR A 89 0.54 -2.06 4.55
C TYR A 89 1.60 -3.18 4.55
N SER A 90 2.32 -3.36 3.44
CA SER A 90 3.28 -4.47 3.27
C SER A 90 4.67 -4.24 3.86
N TRP A 91 5.03 -3.00 4.18
CA TRP A 91 6.38 -2.65 4.62
C TRP A 91 6.39 -1.96 5.97
N VAL A 92 5.30 -1.32 6.39
CA VAL A 92 5.22 -0.66 7.70
C VAL A 92 4.44 -1.53 8.68
N LEU A 93 3.22 -1.96 8.32
CA LEU A 93 2.40 -2.79 9.21
C LEU A 93 2.83 -4.26 9.24
N TYR A 94 3.07 -4.84 8.06
CA TYR A 94 3.44 -6.24 7.91
C TYR A 94 4.78 -6.39 7.18
N PRO A 95 5.89 -5.83 7.70
CA PRO A 95 7.19 -5.91 7.04
C PRO A 95 7.63 -7.37 6.84
N PRO A 96 8.29 -7.71 5.71
CA PRO A 96 8.95 -9.00 5.56
C PRO A 96 10.06 -9.20 6.60
N LEU A 97 10.44 -10.45 6.84
CA LEU A 97 11.42 -10.82 7.88
C LEU A 97 12.74 -10.04 7.75
N HIS A 98 13.31 -9.94 6.55
CA HIS A 98 14.56 -9.21 6.33
C HIS A 98 14.45 -7.71 6.69
N GLU A 99 13.29 -7.09 6.47
CA GLU A 99 13.05 -5.68 6.83
C GLU A 99 12.88 -5.53 8.35
N GLN A 100 12.26 -6.52 9.01
CA GLN A 100 12.19 -6.55 10.47
C GLN A 100 13.59 -6.66 11.10
N GLU A 101 14.41 -7.57 10.58
CA GLU A 101 15.79 -7.77 11.03
C GLU A 101 16.64 -6.50 10.84
N ARG A 102 16.50 -5.85 9.67
CA ARG A 102 17.19 -4.59 9.37
C ARG A 102 16.82 -3.48 10.36
N ARG A 103 15.54 -3.37 10.76
CA ARG A 103 15.08 -2.37 11.73
C ARG A 103 15.62 -2.63 13.12
N LYS A 104 15.56 -3.88 13.60
CA LYS A 104 16.12 -4.26 14.91
C LYS A 104 17.61 -3.93 14.99
N ALA A 105 18.38 -4.25 13.94
CA ALA A 105 19.80 -3.94 13.88
C ALA A 105 20.12 -2.43 13.86
N GLN A 106 19.16 -1.57 13.51
CA GLN A 106 19.30 -0.12 13.58
C GLN A 106 18.94 0.45 14.96
N GLU A 107 18.01 -0.19 15.68
CA GLU A 107 17.60 0.20 17.04
C GLU A 107 18.66 -0.16 18.09
N GLU A 108 19.46 -1.21 17.81
CA GLU A 108 20.55 -1.68 18.69
C GLU A 108 21.87 -0.89 18.52
N ARG A 109 21.90 0.13 17.64
CA ARG A 109 23.06 1.00 17.39
C ARG A 109 22.88 2.37 18.02
#